data_AF-A0A3E5H956-F1
#
_entry.id   AF-A0A3E5H956-F1
#
_cell.length_a   1.000
_cell.length_b   1.000
_cell.length_c   1.000
_cell.angle_alpha   90.00
_cell.angle_beta   90.00
_cell.angle_gamma   90.00
#
_symmetry.space_group_name_H-M   'P 1'
#
loop_
_entity.id
_entity.type
_entity.pdbx_description
1 polymer ?
#
loop_
_entity_poly.entity_id
_entity_poly.type
_entity_poly.pdbx_seq_one_letter_code
_entity_poly.pdbx_strand_id
1 'polypeptide(L)'
;MKKILYTALAASLFAFSSCDDILDTSKKSSMEKTEVFSNEALVNDVVMGLHQSFGETNSYRGRYIAYFGVNSDCEIWNNTGKKGAFTDKEGALVTYNATTDNQYMNTDNNVWAKLYEAIERANSAITGMDEYSDMSNANMRQFYGELLTLRAFIYFDLIKAFGDVPARFEPNTTETIDLPKTDRMVIMRRLLNDLLIAQDYVGWPNENSFTKSTERVSQTFTKGLRARIALFAAGYSQHPDGIRYNTEDATERQELYTIAKNECLDIISKGYNTLGTFEANFKALCAEGTIAGAESIFEIPFSASRGRVIYTWGVKHEKKDQWTKLAKGGINGPIPTLFYDYDVEDVRRDITCVPFKWTSDNDGDIAWKAPNKCWGGWSFGKVRFEWMNRVVDSSNDDGMNWQVMRMADIYLMAAEAINELEGPKGSSDAGKYLKAILDRSYPAEKASAILTKAKASQNAFFNVIVDERKFEFAGEAIRKVDLIRWNLLGSKMNEAKEKMTRLYNREGEYADLPLKIYYNEGLDGTDATSYKMYGLNHGDTDEIGQTLGYSKSKEWIVPKESADQAAALLLIDQLYDNNPDTKQFWPIWKVFIDGSNGVLTNDYDY
;
A
#
# COMPACT_ATOMS: atom_id res chain seq x y z
N MET A 1 -37.11 -79.16 26.56
CA MET A 1 -36.71 -77.86 27.15
C MET A 1 -35.37 -78.11 27.85
N LYS A 2 -34.20 -77.63 27.43
CA LYS A 2 -33.82 -76.29 26.99
C LYS A 2 -33.06 -76.36 25.64
N LYS A 3 -33.81 -76.18 24.55
CA LYS A 3 -33.35 -76.06 23.14
C LYS A 3 -33.22 -74.58 22.75
N ILE A 4 -32.53 -73.75 23.53
CA ILE A 4 -32.41 -72.29 23.26
C ILE A 4 -31.03 -71.77 23.65
N LEU A 5 -29.93 -72.40 23.20
CA LEU A 5 -28.60 -71.82 23.45
C LEU A 5 -27.48 -72.13 22.44
N TYR A 6 -27.75 -72.82 21.32
CA TYR A 6 -26.72 -73.09 20.30
C TYR A 6 -27.24 -72.94 18.87
N THR A 7 -28.09 -71.95 18.63
CA THR A 7 -28.61 -71.61 17.29
C THR A 7 -28.51 -70.12 16.98
N ALA A 8 -27.60 -69.41 17.66
CA ALA A 8 -27.33 -67.98 17.47
C ALA A 8 -25.91 -67.69 16.94
N LEU A 9 -25.15 -68.71 16.52
CA LEU A 9 -23.75 -68.54 16.09
C LEU A 9 -23.39 -69.18 14.75
N ALA A 10 -24.38 -69.51 13.91
CA ALA A 10 -24.15 -70.10 12.59
C ALA A 10 -25.18 -69.66 11.53
N ALA A 11 -25.61 -68.39 11.60
CA ALA A 11 -26.41 -67.74 10.55
C ALA A 11 -25.88 -66.34 10.22
N SER A 12 -24.57 -66.11 10.45
CA SER A 12 -23.86 -64.86 10.18
C SER A 12 -22.99 -64.93 8.91
N LEU A 13 -23.36 -65.79 7.96
CA LEU A 13 -22.75 -65.82 6.63
C LEU A 13 -23.88 -65.94 5.60
N PHE A 14 -23.83 -65.03 4.62
CA PHE A 14 -24.71 -64.90 3.44
C PHE A 14 -25.99 -64.08 3.58
N ALA A 15 -25.83 -62.75 3.53
CA ALA A 15 -26.68 -61.86 2.72
C ALA A 15 -26.09 -60.44 2.68
N PHE A 16 -24.95 -60.25 2.01
CA PHE A 16 -24.62 -58.94 1.43
C PHE A 16 -25.18 -58.91 0.01
N SER A 17 -26.44 -58.53 -0.14
CA SER A 17 -26.94 -58.01 -1.41
C SER A 17 -26.42 -56.58 -1.53
N SER A 18 -25.56 -56.35 -2.51
CA SER A 18 -25.12 -55.03 -2.98
C SER A 18 -26.34 -54.10 -3.11
N CYS A 19 -26.25 -52.97 -2.42
CA CYS A 19 -26.98 -51.74 -2.72
C CYS A 19 -25.90 -50.69 -2.97
N ASP A 20 -25.30 -50.74 -4.15
CA ASP A 20 -24.31 -49.76 -4.58
C ASP A 20 -24.94 -48.38 -4.93
N ASP A 21 -26.28 -48.28 -5.02
CA ASP A 21 -26.99 -47.07 -5.46
C ASP A 21 -27.58 -46.17 -4.34
N ILE A 22 -27.29 -46.44 -3.05
CA ILE A 22 -27.80 -45.60 -1.92
C ILE A 22 -26.71 -44.71 -1.28
N LEU A 23 -25.45 -44.89 -1.65
CA LEU A 23 -24.34 -44.10 -1.12
C LEU A 23 -23.81 -43.02 -2.08
N ASP A 24 -24.38 -42.90 -3.28
CA ASP A 24 -24.12 -41.75 -4.15
C ASP A 24 -25.11 -40.61 -3.82
N THR A 25 -24.97 -40.09 -2.61
CA THR A 25 -25.51 -38.77 -2.30
C THR A 25 -24.44 -37.76 -2.64
N SER A 26 -24.44 -37.28 -3.90
CA SER A 26 -23.73 -36.06 -4.27
C SER A 26 -24.00 -35.02 -3.19
N LYS A 27 -22.94 -34.41 -2.66
CA LYS A 27 -23.04 -33.42 -1.58
C LYS A 27 -23.93 -32.28 -2.06
N LYS A 28 -25.22 -32.31 -1.70
CA LYS A 28 -26.23 -31.31 -2.10
C LYS A 28 -25.90 -29.86 -1.67
N SER A 29 -24.83 -29.62 -0.92
CA SER A 29 -24.41 -28.29 -0.47
C SER A 29 -23.17 -27.73 -1.16
N SER A 30 -22.56 -28.44 -2.12
CA SER A 30 -21.42 -27.92 -2.90
C SER A 30 -21.64 -28.22 -4.37
N MET A 31 -21.59 -27.20 -5.23
CA MET A 31 -21.58 -27.40 -6.68
C MET A 31 -20.33 -28.20 -7.08
N GLU A 32 -20.47 -29.09 -8.05
CA GLU A 32 -19.33 -29.86 -8.56
C GLU A 32 -18.32 -28.91 -9.23
N LYS A 33 -17.02 -29.20 -9.11
CA LYS A 33 -15.98 -28.33 -9.70
C LYS A 33 -16.18 -28.14 -11.21
N THR A 34 -16.57 -29.20 -11.90
CA THR A 34 -16.88 -29.13 -13.34
C THR A 34 -18.04 -28.17 -13.64
N GLU A 35 -19.08 -28.13 -12.81
CA GLU A 35 -20.22 -27.21 -12.97
C GLU A 35 -19.78 -25.75 -12.75
N VAL A 36 -18.96 -25.51 -11.74
CA VAL A 36 -18.44 -24.17 -11.42
C VAL A 36 -17.52 -23.66 -12.52
N PHE A 37 -16.50 -24.44 -12.89
CA PHE A 37 -15.41 -23.96 -13.74
C PHE A 37 -15.66 -24.11 -15.25
N SER A 38 -16.77 -24.74 -15.66
CA SER A 38 -17.26 -24.69 -17.04
C SER A 38 -18.25 -23.55 -17.30
N ASN A 39 -18.70 -22.85 -16.25
CA ASN A 39 -19.70 -21.80 -16.33
C ASN A 39 -19.09 -20.40 -16.11
N GLU A 40 -19.18 -19.55 -17.12
CA GLU A 40 -18.62 -18.19 -17.09
C GLU A 40 -19.12 -17.33 -15.91
N ALA A 41 -20.42 -17.38 -15.59
CA ALA A 41 -20.99 -16.59 -14.51
C ALA A 41 -20.47 -17.06 -13.13
N LEU A 42 -20.35 -18.38 -12.94
CA LEU A 42 -19.84 -18.93 -11.69
C LEU A 42 -18.34 -18.68 -11.53
N VAL A 43 -17.54 -18.74 -12.61
CA VAL A 43 -16.12 -18.36 -12.55
C VAL A 43 -15.97 -16.87 -12.24
N ASN A 44 -16.81 -16.01 -12.81
CA ASN A 44 -16.84 -14.60 -12.46
C ASN A 44 -17.10 -14.37 -10.96
N ASP A 45 -18.02 -15.13 -10.36
CA ASP A 45 -18.30 -15.07 -8.93
C ASP A 45 -17.11 -15.56 -8.10
N VAL A 46 -16.36 -16.56 -8.57
CA VAL A 46 -15.12 -17.03 -7.94
C VAL A 46 -14.05 -15.92 -7.93
N VAL A 47 -13.87 -15.20 -9.04
CA VAL A 47 -12.97 -14.03 -9.10
C VAL A 47 -13.38 -12.98 -8.06
N MET A 48 -14.67 -12.69 -7.93
CA MET A 48 -15.15 -11.75 -6.91
C MET A 48 -15.00 -12.27 -5.48
N GLY A 49 -15.12 -13.58 -5.27
CA GLY A 49 -14.86 -14.23 -3.99
C GLY A 49 -13.43 -14.04 -3.48
N LEU A 50 -12.46 -13.88 -4.39
CA LEU A 50 -11.09 -13.53 -4.02
C LEU A 50 -10.99 -12.09 -3.50
N HIS A 51 -11.67 -11.14 -4.14
CA HIS A 51 -11.68 -9.72 -3.73
C HIS A 51 -12.25 -9.51 -2.32
N GLN A 52 -13.13 -10.41 -1.86
CA GLN A 52 -13.68 -10.38 -0.50
C GLN A 52 -12.58 -10.37 0.59
N SER A 53 -11.44 -11.01 0.34
CA SER A 53 -10.30 -11.04 1.25
C SER A 53 -9.70 -9.65 1.52
N PHE A 54 -9.88 -8.68 0.61
CA PHE A 54 -9.44 -7.31 0.84
C PHE A 54 -10.26 -6.60 1.92
N GLY A 55 -11.58 -6.84 1.92
CA GLY A 55 -12.54 -6.23 2.84
C GLY A 55 -12.52 -6.80 4.26
N GLU A 56 -11.86 -7.94 4.47
CA GLU A 56 -11.80 -8.62 5.76
C GLU A 56 -11.20 -7.75 6.88
N THR A 57 -11.77 -7.84 8.08
CA THR A 57 -11.50 -6.89 9.18
C THR A 57 -10.01 -6.83 9.53
N ASN A 58 -9.35 -7.99 9.58
CA ASN A 58 -7.95 -8.12 9.95
C ASN A 58 -7.01 -8.34 8.75
N SER A 59 -7.50 -8.07 7.53
CA SER A 59 -6.74 -8.15 6.27
C SER A 59 -6.26 -6.76 5.84
N TYR A 60 -6.37 -6.42 4.55
CA TYR A 60 -6.00 -5.14 3.98
C TYR A 60 -6.63 -3.96 4.69
N ARG A 61 -7.96 -3.96 4.77
CA ARG A 61 -8.77 -2.88 5.35
C ARG A 61 -8.25 -2.37 6.69
N GLY A 62 -8.05 -3.25 7.66
CA GLY A 62 -7.86 -2.86 9.07
C GLY A 62 -6.46 -3.09 9.63
N ARG A 63 -5.56 -3.68 8.84
CA ARG A 63 -4.21 -4.04 9.29
C ARG A 63 -3.16 -3.69 8.25
N TYR A 64 -3.20 -4.28 7.05
CA TYR A 64 -2.12 -4.07 6.08
C TYR A 64 -2.02 -2.61 5.64
N ILE A 65 -3.10 -2.02 5.10
CA ILE A 65 -3.11 -0.62 4.61
C ILE A 65 -2.85 0.38 5.75
N ALA A 66 -3.19 0.00 6.99
CA ALA A 66 -3.07 0.90 8.13
C ALA A 66 -1.64 1.00 8.68
N TYR A 67 -0.86 -0.09 8.62
CA TYR A 67 0.41 -0.19 9.34
C TYR A 67 1.59 -0.64 8.47
N PHE A 68 1.37 -1.35 7.38
CA PHE A 68 2.48 -1.75 6.52
C PHE A 68 3.07 -0.53 5.80
N GLY A 69 4.39 -0.42 5.79
CA GLY A 69 5.08 0.66 5.09
C GLY A 69 5.06 2.02 5.79
N VAL A 70 4.36 2.16 6.92
CA VAL A 70 4.31 3.39 7.73
C VAL A 70 5.61 3.56 8.52
N ASN A 71 5.94 4.81 8.87
CA ASN A 71 7.22 5.25 9.43
C ASN A 71 8.37 5.08 8.44
N SER A 72 8.48 6.04 7.53
CA SER A 72 9.53 6.16 6.52
C SER A 72 10.17 7.55 6.62
N ASP A 73 11.07 7.89 5.68
CA ASP A 73 11.61 9.25 5.55
C ASP A 73 10.59 10.28 5.00
N CYS A 74 9.32 9.89 4.87
CA CYS A 74 8.22 10.79 4.48
C CYS A 74 6.91 10.53 5.22
N GLU A 75 6.70 9.37 5.84
CA GLU A 75 5.45 9.00 6.53
C GLU A 75 5.70 8.76 8.02
N ILE A 76 4.73 9.09 8.86
CA ILE A 76 4.75 8.80 10.29
C ILE A 76 3.35 8.46 10.80
N TRP A 77 3.28 7.55 11.75
CA TRP A 77 2.08 7.32 12.54
C TRP A 77 1.92 8.46 13.56
N ASN A 78 0.95 9.35 13.36
CA ASN A 78 0.80 10.57 14.17
C ASN A 78 0.48 10.31 15.66
N ASN A 79 0.02 9.11 16.00
CA ASN A 79 -0.18 8.71 17.39
C ASN A 79 1.12 8.33 18.11
N THR A 80 2.27 8.32 17.42
CA THR A 80 3.60 8.39 18.04
C THR A 80 3.73 9.69 18.86
N GLY A 81 4.74 9.78 19.72
CA GLY A 81 4.91 10.88 20.68
C GLY A 81 4.06 10.73 21.95
N LYS A 82 3.38 9.59 22.14
CA LYS A 82 2.67 9.23 23.38
C LYS A 82 3.48 8.21 24.20
N LYS A 83 3.53 8.42 25.53
CA LYS A 83 4.20 7.48 26.44
C LYS A 83 3.61 6.06 26.27
N GLY A 84 4.47 5.08 26.01
CA GLY A 84 4.07 3.67 25.84
C GLY A 84 3.67 3.27 24.42
N ALA A 85 3.73 4.17 23.44
CA ALA A 85 3.41 3.87 22.04
C ALA A 85 4.26 2.71 21.44
N PHE A 86 5.48 2.48 21.93
CA PHE A 86 6.34 1.38 21.48
C PHE A 86 5.94 -0.01 21.96
N THR A 87 5.27 -0.04 23.11
CA THR A 87 4.64 -1.24 23.67
C THR A 87 3.18 -1.34 23.25
N ASP A 88 2.67 -0.32 22.55
CA ASP A 88 1.34 -0.35 21.97
C ASP A 88 1.38 -1.24 20.72
N LYS A 89 0.36 -2.07 20.60
CA LYS A 89 0.23 -3.06 19.53
C LYS A 89 0.19 -2.42 18.14
N GLU A 90 -0.31 -1.20 17.98
CA GLU A 90 -0.21 -0.41 16.75
C GLU A 90 1.20 0.13 16.51
N GLY A 91 1.76 0.83 17.50
CA GLY A 91 3.06 1.51 17.36
C GLY A 91 4.19 0.52 17.06
N ALA A 92 4.21 -0.64 17.73
CA ALA A 92 5.20 -1.68 17.48
C ALA A 92 5.26 -2.14 16.01
N LEU A 93 4.13 -2.11 15.27
CA LEU A 93 4.07 -2.52 13.87
C LEU A 93 4.76 -1.52 12.91
N VAL A 94 4.86 -0.27 13.30
CA VAL A 94 5.39 0.81 12.45
C VAL A 94 6.77 1.27 12.90
N THR A 95 7.10 1.18 14.19
CA THR A 95 8.39 1.64 14.74
C THR A 95 9.51 0.59 14.66
N TYR A 96 9.40 -0.40 13.77
CA TYR A 96 10.39 -1.47 13.63
C TYR A 96 10.55 -2.33 14.89
N ASN A 97 9.52 -2.39 15.74
CA ASN A 97 9.54 -3.05 17.05
C ASN A 97 8.49 -4.17 17.19
N ALA A 98 8.03 -4.73 16.07
CA ALA A 98 7.00 -5.75 16.09
C ALA A 98 7.52 -7.04 16.75
N THR A 99 6.77 -7.58 17.70
CA THR A 99 7.05 -8.86 18.36
C THR A 99 6.11 -9.95 17.85
N THR A 100 6.52 -11.22 18.00
CA THR A 100 5.73 -12.38 17.55
C THR A 100 4.36 -12.49 18.25
N ASP A 101 4.23 -11.92 19.44
CA ASP A 101 3.03 -11.92 20.29
C ASP A 101 2.21 -10.62 20.19
N ASN A 102 2.47 -9.76 19.19
CA ASN A 102 1.75 -8.51 18.97
C ASN A 102 0.23 -8.70 19.07
N GLN A 103 -0.45 -7.94 19.94
CA GLN A 103 -1.86 -8.19 20.27
C GLN A 103 -2.86 -8.00 19.11
N TYR A 104 -2.49 -7.28 18.05
CA TYR A 104 -3.34 -7.10 16.86
C TYR A 104 -3.11 -8.12 15.78
N MET A 105 -1.93 -8.72 15.75
CA MET A 105 -1.51 -9.63 14.70
C MET A 105 -1.40 -11.07 15.19
N ASN A 106 -1.24 -11.34 16.47
CA ASN A 106 -1.17 -12.70 17.01
C ASN A 106 -2.57 -13.33 17.21
N THR A 107 -3.36 -13.37 16.13
CA THR A 107 -4.68 -14.04 16.06
C THR A 107 -4.73 -14.98 14.86
N ASP A 108 -5.56 -16.01 14.88
CA ASP A 108 -5.66 -16.99 13.77
C ASP A 108 -6.20 -16.41 12.44
N ASN A 109 -6.79 -15.21 12.48
CA ASN A 109 -7.48 -14.57 11.35
C ASN A 109 -6.85 -13.24 10.92
N ASN A 110 -5.56 -13.02 11.17
CA ASN A 110 -4.85 -11.78 10.81
C ASN A 110 -4.44 -11.71 9.33
N VAL A 111 -3.67 -10.67 8.98
CA VAL A 111 -3.12 -10.41 7.64
C VAL A 111 -2.53 -11.67 7.02
N TRP A 112 -1.60 -12.35 7.68
CA TRP A 112 -0.95 -13.54 7.15
C TRP A 112 -1.97 -14.62 6.77
N ALA A 113 -2.90 -14.96 7.67
CA ALA A 113 -3.95 -15.94 7.38
C ALA A 113 -4.86 -15.49 6.23
N LYS A 114 -5.25 -14.22 6.20
CA LYS A 114 -6.16 -13.68 5.16
C LYS A 114 -5.51 -13.58 3.78
N LEU A 115 -4.21 -13.30 3.71
CA LEU A 115 -3.47 -13.37 2.46
C LEU A 115 -3.33 -14.82 1.98
N TYR A 116 -3.02 -15.77 2.86
CA TYR A 116 -2.98 -17.19 2.50
C TYR A 116 -4.34 -17.78 2.12
N GLU A 117 -5.42 -17.34 2.78
CA GLU A 117 -6.80 -17.69 2.41
C GLU A 117 -7.12 -17.23 0.98
N ALA A 118 -6.70 -16.02 0.60
CA ALA A 118 -6.88 -15.51 -0.75
C ALA A 118 -6.03 -16.27 -1.79
N ILE A 119 -4.79 -16.64 -1.42
CA ILE A 119 -3.92 -17.50 -2.25
C ILE A 119 -4.55 -18.87 -2.48
N GLU A 120 -5.10 -19.50 -1.44
CA GLU A 120 -5.78 -20.79 -1.55
C GLU A 120 -7.00 -20.70 -2.49
N ARG A 121 -7.82 -19.65 -2.37
CA ARG A 121 -8.92 -19.39 -3.30
C ARG A 121 -8.42 -19.28 -4.75
N ALA A 122 -7.32 -18.57 -4.97
CA ALA A 122 -6.74 -18.43 -6.29
C ALA A 122 -6.23 -19.78 -6.83
N ASN A 123 -5.50 -20.56 -6.03
CA ASN A 123 -4.99 -21.86 -6.43
C ASN A 123 -6.13 -22.82 -6.79
N SER A 124 -7.13 -22.93 -5.91
CA SER A 124 -8.32 -23.75 -6.16
C SER A 124 -9.05 -23.34 -7.44
N ALA A 125 -9.15 -22.04 -7.72
CA ALA A 125 -9.76 -21.54 -8.95
C ALA A 125 -8.93 -21.84 -10.20
N ILE A 126 -7.62 -21.58 -10.16
CA ILE A 126 -6.70 -21.83 -11.28
C ILE A 126 -6.69 -23.31 -11.65
N THR A 127 -6.50 -24.21 -10.67
CA THR A 127 -6.52 -25.66 -10.91
C THR A 127 -7.87 -26.12 -11.46
N GLY A 128 -8.98 -25.58 -10.95
CA GLY A 128 -10.32 -25.90 -11.46
C GLY A 128 -10.54 -25.44 -12.89
N MET A 129 -10.04 -24.26 -13.24
CA MET A 129 -10.13 -23.73 -14.60
C MET A 129 -9.22 -24.49 -15.57
N ASP A 130 -8.01 -24.85 -15.18
CA ASP A 130 -7.10 -25.66 -15.99
C ASP A 130 -7.73 -27.00 -16.41
N GLU A 131 -8.57 -27.57 -15.54
CA GLU A 131 -9.21 -28.87 -15.79
C GLU A 131 -10.52 -28.77 -16.58
N TYR A 132 -11.34 -27.72 -16.34
CA TYR A 132 -12.73 -27.70 -16.80
C TYR A 132 -13.14 -26.49 -17.65
N SER A 133 -12.32 -25.43 -17.73
CA SER A 133 -12.67 -24.22 -18.46
C SER A 133 -12.34 -24.31 -19.96
N ASP A 134 -13.26 -23.80 -20.80
CA ASP A 134 -12.98 -23.59 -22.22
C ASP A 134 -12.16 -22.31 -22.42
N MET A 135 -10.84 -22.47 -22.55
CA MET A 135 -9.91 -21.37 -22.79
C MET A 135 -10.02 -20.77 -24.21
N SER A 136 -10.90 -21.28 -25.09
CA SER A 136 -11.26 -20.58 -26.32
C SER A 136 -12.21 -19.38 -26.07
N ASN A 137 -12.95 -19.38 -24.96
CA ASN A 137 -13.78 -18.27 -24.52
C ASN A 137 -12.90 -17.12 -23.96
N ALA A 138 -13.04 -15.92 -24.53
CA ALA A 138 -12.28 -14.75 -24.12
C ALA A 138 -12.55 -14.31 -22.67
N ASN A 139 -13.78 -14.47 -22.17
CA ASN A 139 -14.13 -14.12 -20.80
C ASN A 139 -13.50 -15.10 -19.80
N MET A 140 -13.48 -16.40 -20.13
CA MET A 140 -12.79 -17.40 -19.31
C MET A 140 -11.28 -17.12 -19.24
N ARG A 141 -10.66 -16.76 -20.37
CA ARG A 141 -9.24 -16.32 -20.37
C ARG A 141 -9.04 -15.08 -19.51
N GLN A 142 -9.87 -14.06 -19.66
CA GLN A 142 -9.83 -12.86 -18.83
C GLN A 142 -9.81 -13.25 -17.35
N PHE A 143 -10.77 -14.05 -16.87
CA PHE A 143 -10.84 -14.47 -15.47
C PHE A 143 -9.61 -15.26 -15.00
N TYR A 144 -9.09 -16.15 -15.83
CA TYR A 144 -7.87 -16.89 -15.54
C TYR A 144 -6.67 -15.93 -15.34
N GLY A 145 -6.52 -14.95 -16.22
CA GLY A 145 -5.50 -13.91 -16.10
C GLY A 145 -5.69 -13.00 -14.88
N GLU A 146 -6.93 -12.68 -14.50
CA GLU A 146 -7.23 -11.96 -13.26
C GLU A 146 -6.77 -12.76 -12.04
N LEU A 147 -7.07 -14.06 -11.97
CA LEU A 147 -6.69 -14.93 -10.85
C LEU A 147 -5.17 -15.05 -10.70
N LEU A 148 -4.44 -15.24 -11.80
CA LEU A 148 -2.97 -15.25 -11.80
C LEU A 148 -2.41 -13.92 -11.29
N THR A 149 -2.96 -12.80 -11.76
CA THR A 149 -2.50 -11.46 -11.37
C THR A 149 -2.80 -11.17 -9.90
N LEU A 150 -4.00 -11.49 -9.42
CA LEU A 150 -4.40 -11.30 -8.02
C LEU A 150 -3.56 -12.19 -7.07
N ARG A 151 -3.30 -13.44 -7.45
CA ARG A 151 -2.39 -14.32 -6.70
C ARG A 151 -1.00 -13.71 -6.61
N ALA A 152 -0.46 -13.20 -7.71
CA ALA A 152 0.85 -12.53 -7.71
C ALA A 152 0.86 -11.25 -6.86
N PHE A 153 -0.21 -10.45 -6.92
CA PHE A 153 -0.35 -9.25 -6.10
C PHE A 153 -0.32 -9.57 -4.60
N ILE A 154 -1.15 -10.52 -4.17
CA ILE A 154 -1.25 -10.93 -2.76
C ILE A 154 0.05 -11.57 -2.27
N TYR A 155 0.68 -12.43 -3.08
CA TYR A 155 1.98 -12.99 -2.73
C TYR A 155 3.07 -11.94 -2.59
N PHE A 156 3.09 -10.95 -3.47
CA PHE A 156 4.07 -9.88 -3.39
C PHE A 156 3.87 -9.03 -2.13
N ASP A 157 2.62 -8.75 -1.74
CA ASP A 157 2.32 -8.08 -0.47
C ASP A 157 2.76 -8.89 0.74
N LEU A 158 2.62 -10.21 0.68
CA LEU A 158 3.11 -11.13 1.71
C LEU A 158 4.64 -11.12 1.80
N ILE A 159 5.36 -11.17 0.67
CA ILE A 159 6.84 -11.09 0.63
C ILE A 159 7.33 -9.75 1.18
N LYS A 160 6.71 -8.64 0.78
CA LYS A 160 7.07 -7.30 1.28
C LYS A 160 6.89 -7.18 2.80
N ALA A 161 5.89 -7.87 3.34
CA ALA A 161 5.60 -7.83 4.78
C ALA A 161 6.45 -8.78 5.61
N PHE A 162 6.76 -9.99 5.12
CA PHE A 162 7.33 -11.05 5.95
C PHE A 162 8.65 -11.64 5.43
N GLY A 163 9.11 -11.25 4.24
CA GLY A 163 10.32 -11.79 3.61
C GLY A 163 10.07 -13.17 3.00
N ASP A 164 10.80 -14.18 3.46
CA ASP A 164 10.65 -15.57 3.00
C ASP A 164 9.42 -16.21 3.63
N VAL A 165 8.60 -16.87 2.82
CA VAL A 165 7.29 -17.39 3.24
C VAL A 165 7.00 -18.74 2.56
N PRO A 166 6.09 -19.57 3.08
CA PRO A 166 5.68 -20.80 2.40
C PRO A 166 5.15 -20.57 0.98
N ALA A 167 5.71 -21.30 0.01
CA ALA A 167 5.28 -21.30 -1.38
C ALA A 167 4.12 -22.29 -1.59
N ARG A 168 2.94 -21.77 -1.94
CA ARG A 168 1.69 -22.53 -2.17
C ARG A 168 1.11 -22.10 -3.51
N PHE A 169 1.30 -22.94 -4.53
CA PHE A 169 0.77 -22.70 -5.88
C PHE A 169 -0.30 -23.72 -6.31
N GLU A 170 -0.54 -24.71 -5.47
CA GLU A 170 -1.57 -25.72 -5.60
C GLU A 170 -2.54 -25.65 -4.41
N PRO A 171 -3.77 -26.17 -4.53
CA PRO A 171 -4.70 -26.29 -3.43
C PRO A 171 -4.13 -27.12 -2.29
N ASN A 172 -4.36 -26.70 -1.05
CA ASN A 172 -3.83 -27.40 0.11
C ASN A 172 -4.36 -28.83 0.23
N THR A 173 -3.46 -29.79 0.48
CA THR A 173 -3.77 -31.16 0.89
C THR A 173 -3.30 -31.39 2.33
N THR A 174 -3.65 -32.53 2.94
CA THR A 174 -3.20 -32.91 4.28
C THR A 174 -1.67 -32.90 4.39
N GLU A 175 -0.97 -33.28 3.32
CA GLU A 175 0.49 -33.34 3.25
C GLU A 175 1.14 -31.94 3.11
N THR A 176 0.39 -30.95 2.64
CA THR A 176 0.90 -29.59 2.41
C THR A 176 0.40 -28.58 3.44
N ILE A 177 -0.31 -29.00 4.49
CA ILE A 177 -0.79 -28.09 5.55
C ILE A 177 0.39 -27.34 6.16
N ASP A 178 1.47 -28.05 6.49
CA ASP A 178 2.68 -27.48 7.08
C ASP A 178 3.81 -27.46 6.04
N LEU A 179 4.20 -26.26 5.61
CA LEU A 179 5.30 -26.05 4.67
C LEU A 179 6.34 -25.11 5.26
N PRO A 180 7.65 -25.38 5.05
CA PRO A 180 8.69 -24.46 5.47
C PRO A 180 8.66 -23.19 4.61
N LYS A 181 9.35 -22.15 5.10
CA LYS A 181 9.60 -20.96 4.28
C LYS A 181 10.37 -21.35 3.03
N THR A 182 10.04 -20.70 1.93
CA THR A 182 10.75 -20.80 0.66
C THR A 182 11.44 -19.47 0.40
N ASP A 183 12.64 -19.51 -0.18
CA ASP A 183 13.34 -18.30 -0.63
C ASP A 183 12.41 -17.48 -1.54
N ARG A 184 12.23 -16.21 -1.19
CA ARG A 184 11.31 -15.30 -1.88
C ARG A 184 11.62 -15.15 -3.36
N MET A 185 12.87 -15.32 -3.79
CA MET A 185 13.24 -15.24 -5.20
C MET A 185 12.67 -16.42 -6.00
N VAL A 186 12.56 -17.61 -5.40
CA VAL A 186 11.87 -18.75 -6.04
C VAL A 186 10.40 -18.40 -6.29
N ILE A 187 9.74 -17.79 -5.29
CA ILE A 187 8.35 -17.36 -5.40
C ILE A 187 8.23 -16.26 -6.46
N MET A 188 9.05 -15.21 -6.40
CA MET A 188 9.01 -14.08 -7.34
C MET A 188 9.25 -14.49 -8.79
N ARG A 189 10.14 -15.45 -9.07
CA ARG A 189 10.30 -16.03 -10.42
C ARG A 189 8.99 -16.65 -10.93
N ARG A 190 8.30 -17.41 -10.07
CA ARG A 190 6.98 -17.96 -10.40
C ARG A 190 5.96 -16.85 -10.65
N LEU A 191 5.92 -15.81 -9.81
CA LEU A 191 5.01 -14.68 -9.99
C LEU A 191 5.26 -13.93 -11.31
N LEU A 192 6.53 -13.68 -11.66
CA LEU A 192 6.90 -13.00 -12.90
C LEU A 192 6.49 -13.80 -14.14
N ASN A 193 6.52 -15.13 -14.05
CA ASN A 193 6.02 -16.03 -15.11
C ASN A 193 4.49 -16.07 -15.15
N ASP A 194 3.82 -16.17 -14.01
CA ASP A 194 2.35 -16.12 -13.94
C ASP A 194 1.82 -14.81 -14.53
N LEU A 195 2.47 -13.68 -14.25
CA LEU A 195 2.10 -12.37 -14.82
C LEU A 195 2.42 -12.26 -16.32
N LEU A 196 3.49 -12.92 -16.80
CA LEU A 196 3.79 -13.03 -18.23
C LEU A 196 2.71 -13.82 -18.98
N ILE A 197 2.17 -14.87 -18.37
CA ILE A 197 1.04 -15.63 -18.93
C ILE A 197 -0.23 -14.80 -18.85
N ALA A 198 -0.50 -14.18 -17.70
CA ALA A 198 -1.74 -13.43 -17.46
C ALA A 198 -1.93 -12.28 -18.45
N GLN A 199 -0.85 -11.57 -18.81
CA GLN A 199 -0.93 -10.46 -19.76
C GLN A 199 -1.41 -10.89 -21.16
N ASP A 200 -1.30 -12.17 -21.55
CA ASP A 200 -1.81 -12.65 -22.84
C ASP A 200 -3.33 -12.88 -22.80
N TYR A 201 -3.94 -12.79 -21.62
CA TYR A 201 -5.34 -13.09 -21.38
C TYR A 201 -6.18 -11.91 -20.92
N VAL A 202 -5.62 -11.02 -20.10
CA VAL A 202 -6.36 -9.84 -19.62
C VAL A 202 -6.37 -8.74 -20.66
N GLY A 203 -7.51 -8.07 -20.82
CA GLY A 203 -7.66 -6.93 -21.73
C GLY A 203 -7.05 -5.64 -21.19
N TRP A 204 -6.69 -4.74 -22.09
CA TRP A 204 -6.37 -3.36 -21.77
C TRP A 204 -7.59 -2.63 -21.16
N PRO A 205 -7.38 -1.51 -20.45
CA PRO A 205 -8.45 -0.63 -20.03
C PRO A 205 -9.44 -0.34 -21.16
N ASN A 206 -10.72 -0.47 -20.85
CA ASN A 206 -11.85 -0.28 -21.77
C ASN A 206 -11.94 -1.25 -22.96
N GLU A 207 -11.08 -2.26 -23.06
CA GLU A 207 -11.09 -3.23 -24.17
C GLU A 207 -12.28 -4.21 -24.08
N ASN A 208 -12.69 -4.61 -22.87
CA ASN A 208 -13.81 -5.53 -22.67
C ASN A 208 -14.73 -5.07 -21.51
N SER A 209 -15.75 -5.86 -21.18
CA SER A 209 -16.73 -5.55 -20.13
C SER A 209 -16.17 -5.60 -18.71
N PHE A 210 -15.08 -6.35 -18.49
CA PHE A 210 -14.46 -6.54 -17.18
C PHE A 210 -13.33 -5.55 -16.91
N THR A 211 -12.84 -4.85 -17.94
CA THR A 211 -11.77 -3.84 -17.84
C THR A 211 -12.29 -2.41 -17.95
N LYS A 212 -13.58 -2.19 -17.62
CA LYS A 212 -14.22 -0.86 -17.60
C LYS A 212 -13.95 -0.08 -16.32
N SER A 213 -13.55 -0.74 -15.24
CA SER A 213 -13.23 -0.10 -13.97
C SER A 213 -11.81 -0.34 -13.50
N THR A 214 -11.33 0.48 -12.56
CA THR A 214 -10.06 0.33 -11.83
C THR A 214 -10.11 -0.73 -10.74
N GLU A 215 -11.28 -1.30 -10.49
CA GLU A 215 -11.54 -2.28 -9.42
C GLU A 215 -11.30 -3.73 -9.85
N ARG A 216 -10.98 -3.93 -11.13
CA ARG A 216 -10.65 -5.22 -11.72
C ARG A 216 -9.32 -5.20 -12.42
N VAL A 217 -8.75 -6.39 -12.57
CA VAL A 217 -7.45 -6.53 -13.20
C VAL A 217 -7.56 -6.20 -14.69
N SER A 218 -6.74 -5.24 -15.11
CA SER A 218 -6.48 -4.91 -16.51
C SER A 218 -5.06 -5.30 -16.89
N GLN A 219 -4.78 -5.38 -18.19
CA GLN A 219 -3.44 -5.64 -18.71
C GLN A 219 -2.43 -4.59 -18.25
N THR A 220 -2.85 -3.32 -18.12
CA THR A 220 -2.00 -2.28 -17.53
C THR A 220 -1.55 -2.66 -16.12
N PHE A 221 -2.47 -3.13 -15.27
CA PHE A 221 -2.11 -3.52 -13.91
C PHE A 221 -1.22 -4.76 -13.88
N THR A 222 -1.53 -5.79 -14.67
CA THR A 222 -0.72 -7.01 -14.76
C THR A 222 0.72 -6.70 -15.15
N LYS A 223 0.91 -5.89 -16.20
CA LYS A 223 2.23 -5.46 -16.67
C LYS A 223 2.96 -4.55 -15.68
N GLY A 224 2.25 -3.59 -15.11
CA GLY A 224 2.81 -2.70 -14.09
C GLY A 224 3.23 -3.44 -12.82
N LEU A 225 2.45 -4.43 -12.39
CA LEU A 225 2.78 -5.29 -11.25
C LEU A 225 4.00 -6.15 -11.55
N ARG A 226 4.09 -6.69 -12.78
CA ARG A 226 5.27 -7.44 -13.25
C ARG A 226 6.52 -6.57 -13.22
N ALA A 227 6.43 -5.32 -13.66
CA ALA A 227 7.54 -4.36 -13.56
C ALA A 227 7.94 -4.09 -12.11
N ARG A 228 6.98 -3.84 -11.22
CA ARG A 228 7.23 -3.55 -9.80
C ARG A 228 7.88 -4.74 -9.08
N ILE A 229 7.41 -5.96 -9.34
CA ILE A 229 8.02 -7.19 -8.79
C ILE A 229 9.44 -7.36 -9.35
N ALA A 230 9.65 -7.10 -10.64
CA ALA A 230 10.98 -7.24 -11.25
C ALA A 230 11.99 -6.27 -10.64
N LEU A 231 11.61 -5.00 -10.39
CA LEU A 231 12.47 -4.03 -9.71
C LEU A 231 12.79 -4.42 -8.26
N PHE A 232 11.82 -4.96 -7.52
CA PHE A 232 12.08 -5.47 -6.17
C PHE A 232 13.01 -6.69 -6.21
N ALA A 233 12.75 -7.65 -7.11
CA ALA A 233 13.57 -8.85 -7.28
C ALA A 233 15.00 -8.54 -7.74
N ALA A 234 15.21 -7.47 -8.51
CA ALA A 234 16.56 -7.03 -8.91
C ALA A 234 17.31 -6.29 -7.78
N GLY A 235 16.56 -5.77 -6.81
CA GLY A 235 17.08 -4.95 -5.72
C GLY A 235 17.51 -5.75 -4.49
N TYR A 236 17.73 -5.00 -3.41
CA TYR A 236 18.16 -5.51 -2.12
C TYR A 236 16.98 -5.90 -1.22
N SER A 237 17.23 -6.81 -0.28
CA SER A 237 16.41 -6.92 0.92
C SER A 237 17.19 -7.62 2.04
N GLN A 238 16.61 -7.64 3.24
CA GLN A 238 17.16 -8.37 4.37
C GLN A 238 16.98 -9.89 4.18
N HIS A 239 18.06 -10.63 4.38
CA HIS A 239 18.10 -12.08 4.48
C HIS A 239 18.65 -12.49 5.87
N PRO A 240 18.52 -13.76 6.29
CA PRO A 240 18.98 -14.20 7.60
C PRO A 240 20.47 -13.93 7.87
N ASP A 241 21.27 -13.84 6.81
CA ASP A 241 22.71 -13.58 6.81
C ASP A 241 23.10 -12.11 6.59
N GLY A 242 22.13 -11.22 6.38
CA GLY A 242 22.36 -9.78 6.19
C GLY A 242 21.60 -9.20 4.99
N ILE A 243 21.86 -7.92 4.66
CA ILE A 243 21.28 -7.29 3.47
C ILE A 243 22.13 -7.64 2.25
N ARG A 244 21.48 -8.17 1.23
CA ARG A 244 22.07 -8.46 -0.08
C ARG A 244 21.03 -8.32 -1.18
N TYR A 245 21.45 -8.47 -2.43
CA TYR A 245 20.52 -8.57 -3.54
C TYR A 245 19.63 -9.81 -3.37
N ASN A 246 18.35 -9.68 -3.75
CA ASN A 246 17.41 -10.80 -3.79
C ASN A 246 17.88 -11.89 -4.77
N THR A 247 18.44 -11.50 -5.92
CA THR A 247 19.24 -12.39 -6.77
C THR A 247 20.71 -11.93 -6.84
N GLU A 248 21.61 -12.85 -6.52
CA GLU A 248 23.06 -12.61 -6.61
C GLU A 248 23.58 -12.69 -8.05
N ASP A 249 22.80 -13.27 -8.98
CA ASP A 249 23.16 -13.34 -10.40
C ASP A 249 22.99 -11.96 -11.07
N ALA A 250 24.11 -11.37 -11.47
CA ALA A 250 24.13 -10.08 -12.16
C ALA A 250 23.41 -10.11 -13.52
N THR A 251 23.42 -11.24 -14.21
CA THR A 251 22.73 -11.41 -15.48
C THR A 251 21.22 -11.39 -15.27
N GLU A 252 20.74 -12.15 -14.28
CA GLU A 252 19.33 -12.15 -13.91
C GLU A 252 18.87 -10.76 -13.45
N ARG A 253 19.70 -10.01 -12.71
CA ARG A 253 19.38 -8.61 -12.36
C ARG A 253 19.16 -7.75 -13.61
N GLN A 254 20.02 -7.86 -14.62
CA GLN A 254 19.87 -7.13 -15.89
C GLN A 254 18.60 -7.54 -16.64
N GLU A 255 18.25 -8.82 -16.63
CA GLU A 255 17.01 -9.33 -17.20
C GLU A 255 15.77 -8.79 -16.48
N LEU A 256 15.80 -8.69 -15.16
CA LEU A 256 14.72 -8.12 -14.34
C LEU A 256 14.51 -6.63 -14.62
N TYR A 257 15.59 -5.84 -14.71
CA TYR A 257 15.47 -4.45 -15.16
C TYR A 257 14.94 -4.35 -16.59
N THR A 258 15.33 -5.29 -17.47
CA THR A 258 14.81 -5.35 -18.84
C THR A 258 13.32 -5.64 -18.87
N ILE A 259 12.81 -6.53 -18.01
CA ILE A 259 11.37 -6.76 -17.82
C ILE A 259 10.70 -5.47 -17.40
N ALA A 260 11.18 -4.81 -16.34
CA ALA A 260 10.57 -3.59 -15.83
C ALA A 260 10.53 -2.47 -16.89
N LYS A 261 11.64 -2.28 -17.62
CA LYS A 261 11.70 -1.35 -18.76
C LYS A 261 10.65 -1.71 -19.80
N ASN A 262 10.65 -2.93 -20.31
CA ASN A 262 9.80 -3.32 -21.44
C ASN A 262 8.31 -3.21 -21.10
N GLU A 263 7.91 -3.65 -19.91
CA GLU A 263 6.51 -3.54 -19.48
C GLU A 263 6.07 -2.08 -19.36
N CYS A 264 6.88 -1.23 -18.71
CA CYS A 264 6.51 0.18 -18.56
C CYS A 264 6.47 0.90 -19.91
N LEU A 265 7.41 0.61 -20.82
CA LEU A 265 7.43 1.19 -22.15
C LEU A 265 6.25 0.74 -23.00
N ASP A 266 5.86 -0.53 -22.93
CA ASP A 266 4.68 -1.06 -23.63
C ASP A 266 3.42 -0.32 -23.15
N ILE A 267 3.19 -0.25 -21.84
CA ILE A 267 2.06 0.50 -21.25
C ILE A 267 2.01 1.94 -21.76
N ILE A 268 3.13 2.67 -21.63
CA ILE A 268 3.22 4.09 -22.01
C ILE A 268 2.97 4.26 -23.52
N SER A 269 3.51 3.36 -24.35
CA SER A 269 3.39 3.45 -25.81
C SER A 269 1.98 3.12 -26.32
N LYS A 270 1.26 2.20 -25.65
CA LYS A 270 -0.11 1.83 -26.03
C LYS A 270 -1.12 2.92 -25.69
N GLY A 271 -0.88 3.68 -24.62
CA GLY A 271 -1.68 4.87 -24.30
C GLY A 271 -3.11 4.59 -23.85
N TYR A 272 -3.41 3.40 -23.33
CA TYR A 272 -4.72 3.08 -22.76
C TYR A 272 -4.99 3.81 -21.43
N ASN A 273 -3.94 4.19 -20.71
CA ASN A 273 -4.02 5.05 -19.52
C ASN A 273 -3.41 6.42 -19.80
N THR A 274 -4.00 7.47 -19.23
CA THR A 274 -3.49 8.83 -19.33
C THR A 274 -2.88 9.29 -18.00
N LEU A 275 -1.70 9.90 -18.05
CA LEU A 275 -1.12 10.62 -16.91
C LEU A 275 -1.85 11.97 -16.76
N GLY A 276 -2.59 12.14 -15.66
CA GLY A 276 -3.33 13.36 -15.36
C GLY A 276 -2.52 14.35 -14.54
N THR A 277 -3.14 15.42 -14.08
CA THR A 277 -2.54 16.31 -13.06
C THR A 277 -2.59 15.66 -11.68
N PHE A 278 -1.66 16.00 -10.79
CA PHE A 278 -1.56 15.42 -9.45
C PHE A 278 -2.87 15.53 -8.65
N GLU A 279 -3.46 16.72 -8.58
CA GLU A 279 -4.70 16.95 -7.82
C GLU A 279 -5.91 16.20 -8.41
N ALA A 280 -6.05 16.21 -9.74
CA ALA A 280 -7.19 15.60 -10.40
C ALA A 280 -7.27 14.09 -10.17
N ASN A 281 -6.14 13.39 -10.11
CA ASN A 281 -6.11 11.96 -9.75
C ASN A 281 -6.78 11.70 -8.40
N PHE A 282 -6.37 12.46 -7.37
CA PHE A 282 -6.86 12.27 -6.01
C PHE A 282 -8.30 12.75 -5.81
N LYS A 283 -8.71 13.82 -6.52
CA LYS A 283 -10.11 14.24 -6.56
C LYS A 283 -11.00 13.19 -7.24
N ALA A 284 -10.54 12.59 -8.33
CA ALA A 284 -11.27 11.51 -8.99
C ALA A 284 -11.39 10.27 -8.08
N LEU A 285 -10.32 9.89 -7.38
CA LEU A 285 -10.34 8.82 -6.39
C LEU A 285 -11.34 9.08 -5.26
N CYS A 286 -11.30 10.27 -4.65
CA CYS A 286 -12.23 10.63 -3.56
C CYS A 286 -13.67 10.74 -4.05
N ALA A 287 -13.88 11.16 -5.29
CA ALA A 287 -15.19 11.19 -5.94
C ALA A 287 -15.75 9.79 -6.26
N GLU A 288 -15.04 8.72 -5.89
CA GLU A 288 -15.37 7.32 -6.17
C GLU A 288 -15.43 7.06 -7.70
N GLY A 289 -14.57 7.77 -8.44
CA GLY A 289 -14.43 7.65 -9.87
C GLY A 289 -13.61 6.43 -10.24
N THR A 290 -14.28 5.30 -10.51
CA THR A 290 -13.63 4.02 -10.80
C THR A 290 -13.39 3.76 -12.29
N ILE A 291 -13.45 4.79 -13.15
CA ILE A 291 -13.36 4.61 -14.61
C ILE A 291 -11.94 4.19 -15.02
N ALA A 292 -11.83 3.12 -15.81
CA ALA A 292 -10.55 2.65 -16.34
C ALA A 292 -10.00 3.59 -17.43
N GLY A 293 -8.66 3.63 -17.55
CA GLY A 293 -7.95 4.41 -18.57
C GLY A 293 -7.53 5.83 -18.14
N ALA A 294 -7.88 6.23 -16.93
CA ALA A 294 -7.31 7.41 -16.28
C ALA A 294 -5.93 7.08 -15.65
N GLU A 295 -5.43 7.98 -14.78
CA GLU A 295 -4.15 7.81 -14.09
C GLU A 295 -4.19 6.63 -13.10
N SER A 296 -5.32 6.41 -12.41
CA SER A 296 -5.52 5.23 -11.56
C SER A 296 -5.53 3.96 -12.42
N ILE A 297 -4.73 2.95 -12.04
CA ILE A 297 -4.55 1.70 -12.79
C ILE A 297 -5.29 0.54 -12.12
N PHE A 298 -5.09 0.39 -10.81
CA PHE A 298 -5.80 -0.60 -10.01
C PHE A 298 -6.02 -0.06 -8.60
N GLU A 299 -7.22 -0.30 -8.11
CA GLU A 299 -7.65 0.06 -6.78
C GLU A 299 -8.22 -1.17 -6.09
N ILE A 300 -7.87 -1.37 -4.81
CA ILE A 300 -8.58 -2.35 -3.99
C ILE A 300 -10.00 -1.83 -3.77
N PRO A 301 -11.03 -2.55 -4.25
CA PRO A 301 -12.41 -2.09 -4.13
C PRO A 301 -12.93 -2.28 -2.71
N PHE A 302 -13.59 -1.27 -2.20
CA PHE A 302 -14.37 -1.35 -0.97
C PHE A 302 -15.81 -0.91 -1.22
N SER A 303 -16.77 -1.59 -0.59
CA SER A 303 -18.16 -1.11 -0.59
C SER A 303 -18.29 0.13 0.29
N ALA A 304 -19.33 0.95 0.08
CA ALA A 304 -19.54 2.20 0.83
C ALA A 304 -19.49 2.07 2.38
N SER A 305 -19.80 0.87 2.91
CA SER A 305 -19.76 0.54 4.34
C SER A 305 -18.53 -0.30 4.73
N ARG A 306 -17.46 -0.27 3.93
CA ARG A 306 -16.23 -1.06 4.12
C ARG A 306 -15.03 -0.24 3.69
N GLY A 307 -13.85 -0.47 4.27
CA GLY A 307 -12.64 0.29 3.93
C GLY A 307 -12.35 1.38 4.96
N ARG A 308 -11.08 1.55 5.29
CA ARG A 308 -10.59 2.52 6.30
C ARG A 308 -9.48 3.38 5.74
N VAL A 309 -9.66 3.88 4.53
CA VAL A 309 -8.61 4.63 3.84
C VAL A 309 -8.59 6.07 4.33
N ILE A 310 -9.69 6.83 4.20
CA ILE A 310 -9.75 8.21 4.75
C ILE A 310 -9.60 8.18 6.26
N TYR A 311 -10.19 7.18 6.92
CA TYR A 311 -10.04 6.95 8.36
C TYR A 311 -8.57 7.02 8.82
N THR A 312 -7.68 6.43 8.02
CA THR A 312 -6.26 6.27 8.36
C THR A 312 -5.40 7.38 7.77
N TRP A 313 -5.54 7.63 6.47
CA TRP A 313 -4.62 8.43 5.67
C TRP A 313 -5.16 9.82 5.34
N GLY A 314 -6.44 10.09 5.59
CA GLY A 314 -7.05 11.36 5.17
C GLY A 314 -6.83 12.53 6.12
N VAL A 315 -7.36 13.68 5.72
CA VAL A 315 -7.38 14.88 6.57
C VAL A 315 -8.19 14.61 7.84
N LYS A 316 -7.69 15.08 9.00
CA LYS A 316 -8.36 14.91 10.29
C LYS A 316 -9.65 15.73 10.36
N HIS A 317 -10.74 15.06 10.72
CA HIS A 317 -11.97 15.65 11.26
C HIS A 317 -12.06 15.31 12.76
N GLU A 318 -12.23 16.33 13.59
CA GLU A 318 -12.34 16.16 15.05
C GLU A 318 -13.72 15.74 15.51
N LYS A 319 -14.74 16.21 14.79
CA LYS A 319 -16.16 16.01 15.09
C LYS A 319 -16.89 15.58 13.83
N LYS A 320 -18.12 15.11 13.99
CA LYS A 320 -19.03 14.91 12.86
C LYS A 320 -19.43 16.27 12.32
N ASP A 321 -19.47 16.41 11.00
CA ASP A 321 -19.69 17.71 10.38
C ASP A 321 -20.45 17.58 9.04
N GLN A 322 -20.41 18.62 8.20
CA GLN A 322 -21.07 18.67 6.91
C GLN A 322 -20.44 17.73 5.87
N TRP A 323 -19.19 17.32 6.04
CA TRP A 323 -18.47 16.45 5.11
C TRP A 323 -18.55 14.99 5.52
N THR A 324 -18.62 14.71 6.82
CA THR A 324 -18.59 13.33 7.32
C THR A 324 -19.34 13.13 8.63
N LYS A 325 -19.97 11.96 8.81
CA LYS A 325 -20.41 11.46 10.12
C LYS A 325 -19.40 10.47 10.73
N LEU A 326 -18.27 10.26 10.06
CA LEU A 326 -17.10 9.53 10.53
C LEU A 326 -15.98 10.51 10.93
N ALA A 327 -16.00 10.97 12.18
CA ALA A 327 -15.02 11.93 12.73
C ALA A 327 -13.61 11.31 12.91
N LYS A 328 -12.90 11.09 11.80
CA LYS A 328 -11.63 10.33 11.70
C LYS A 328 -10.65 11.03 10.75
N GLY A 329 -9.61 10.33 10.32
CA GLY A 329 -8.48 10.89 9.56
C GLY A 329 -7.28 11.25 10.45
N GLY A 330 -6.15 11.47 9.81
CA GLY A 330 -4.89 11.91 10.42
C GLY A 330 -4.22 10.89 11.33
N ILE A 331 -4.48 9.58 11.17
CA ILE A 331 -3.76 8.54 11.93
C ILE A 331 -2.35 8.41 11.41
N ASN A 332 -2.20 8.37 10.08
CA ASN A 332 -0.93 8.48 9.39
C ASN A 332 -0.83 9.86 8.76
N GLY A 333 0.36 10.44 8.80
CA GLY A 333 0.65 11.77 8.29
C GLY A 333 2.07 11.85 7.73
N PRO A 334 2.42 12.98 7.08
CA PRO A 334 3.79 13.20 6.68
C PRO A 334 4.68 13.48 7.89
N ILE A 335 5.95 13.11 7.82
CA ILE A 335 6.91 13.61 8.82
C ILE A 335 6.97 15.14 8.76
N PRO A 336 7.24 15.85 9.87
CA PRO A 336 7.18 17.30 9.91
C PRO A 336 8.11 18.00 8.90
N THR A 337 9.24 17.37 8.56
CA THR A 337 10.23 17.91 7.63
C THR A 337 9.82 17.77 6.17
N LEU A 338 8.89 16.85 5.85
CA LEU A 338 8.53 16.56 4.45
C LEU A 338 8.01 17.80 3.72
N PHE A 339 7.21 18.62 4.39
CA PHE A 339 6.71 19.88 3.81
C PHE A 339 7.84 20.78 3.29
N TYR A 340 8.97 20.80 4.01
CA TYR A 340 10.14 21.61 3.70
C TYR A 340 11.14 20.91 2.76
N ASP A 341 11.05 19.57 2.61
CA ASP A 341 11.82 18.85 1.60
C ASP A 341 11.31 19.16 0.17
N TYR A 342 10.03 19.53 0.03
CA TYR A 342 9.50 20.02 -1.25
C TYR A 342 10.03 21.41 -1.58
N ASP A 343 10.22 21.65 -2.87
CA ASP A 343 10.33 23.01 -3.38
C ASP A 343 9.00 23.78 -3.19
N VAL A 344 9.08 25.08 -2.88
CA VAL A 344 7.89 25.93 -2.66
C VAL A 344 6.99 26.04 -3.89
N GLU A 345 7.54 25.86 -5.09
CA GLU A 345 6.81 25.87 -6.36
C GLU A 345 6.35 24.46 -6.80
N ASP A 346 6.62 23.41 -6.02
CA ASP A 346 6.08 22.07 -6.28
C ASP A 346 4.59 22.03 -5.91
N VAL A 347 3.73 21.86 -6.92
CA VAL A 347 2.27 21.82 -6.72
C VAL A 347 1.81 20.66 -5.83
N ARG A 348 2.63 19.61 -5.68
CA ARG A 348 2.32 18.43 -4.87
C ARG A 348 2.40 18.71 -3.37
N ARG A 349 3.21 19.68 -2.96
CA ARG A 349 3.51 19.97 -1.55
C ARG A 349 2.25 20.22 -0.72
N ASP A 350 1.46 21.21 -1.13
CA ASP A 350 0.28 21.67 -0.37
C ASP A 350 -0.93 20.73 -0.51
N ILE A 351 -0.91 19.88 -1.54
CA ILE A 351 -1.88 18.78 -1.70
C ILE A 351 -1.51 17.62 -0.77
N THR A 352 -0.23 17.31 -0.64
CA THR A 352 0.26 16.17 0.13
C THR A 352 0.29 16.46 1.62
N CYS A 353 0.87 17.59 2.04
CA CYS A 353 1.09 17.93 3.43
C CYS A 353 0.05 18.95 3.91
N VAL A 354 -0.92 18.51 4.71
CA VAL A 354 -2.00 19.36 5.22
C VAL A 354 -1.73 19.74 6.68
N PRO A 355 -1.47 21.04 6.99
CA PRO A 355 -1.16 21.53 8.34
C PRO A 355 -2.41 21.83 9.18
N PHE A 356 -3.61 21.53 8.68
CA PHE A 356 -4.88 21.83 9.34
C PHE A 356 -5.71 20.57 9.59
N LYS A 357 -6.74 20.73 10.39
CA LYS A 357 -7.83 19.77 10.62
C LYS A 357 -9.16 20.48 10.48
N TRP A 358 -10.22 19.73 10.25
CA TRP A 358 -11.59 20.19 10.38
C TRP A 358 -12.05 20.04 11.83
N THR A 359 -12.61 21.11 12.38
CA THR A 359 -13.11 21.16 13.76
C THR A 359 -14.41 21.93 13.85
N SER A 360 -15.18 21.69 14.90
CA SER A 360 -16.44 22.37 15.18
C SER A 360 -16.70 22.42 16.68
N ASP A 361 -17.64 23.26 17.11
CA ASP A 361 -18.03 23.36 18.52
C ASP A 361 -18.73 22.08 18.99
N ASN A 362 -19.61 21.48 18.18
CA ASN A 362 -20.29 20.21 18.47
C ASN A 362 -20.42 19.29 17.24
N ASP A 363 -20.75 18.03 17.49
CA ASP A 363 -21.10 17.08 16.43
C ASP A 363 -22.33 17.58 15.66
N GLY A 364 -22.20 17.69 14.34
CA GLY A 364 -23.26 18.15 13.43
C GLY A 364 -23.21 19.64 13.11
N ASP A 365 -22.39 20.42 13.81
CA ASP A 365 -22.14 21.82 13.49
C ASP A 365 -21.34 21.95 12.18
N ILE A 366 -21.41 23.13 11.57
CA ILE A 366 -20.56 23.46 10.42
C ILE A 366 -19.11 23.50 10.88
N ALA A 367 -18.28 22.62 10.32
CA ALA A 367 -16.87 22.58 10.63
C ALA A 367 -16.08 23.64 9.87
N TRP A 368 -15.04 24.12 10.52
CA TRP A 368 -14.05 25.06 10.01
C TRP A 368 -12.64 24.48 10.08
N LYS A 369 -11.72 25.06 9.30
CA LYS A 369 -10.30 24.69 9.37
C LYS A 369 -9.64 25.31 10.59
N ALA A 370 -8.93 24.50 11.35
CA ALA A 370 -8.05 24.96 12.42
C ALA A 370 -6.65 24.37 12.25
N PRO A 371 -5.58 25.07 12.65
CA PRO A 371 -4.25 24.51 12.56
C PRO A 371 -4.09 23.25 13.40
N ASN A 372 -3.45 22.24 12.82
CA ASN A 372 -3.08 21.02 13.49
C ASN A 372 -1.80 21.22 14.31
N LYS A 373 -1.10 20.16 14.71
CA LYS A 373 0.20 20.23 15.37
C LYS A 373 1.32 19.93 14.37
N CYS A 374 2.46 20.64 14.48
CA CYS A 374 3.66 20.29 13.72
C CYS A 374 4.16 18.89 14.10
N TRP A 375 4.12 18.54 15.38
CA TRP A 375 4.59 17.24 15.90
C TRP A 375 3.41 16.31 16.18
N GLY A 376 3.20 15.30 15.33
CA GLY A 376 2.12 14.31 15.46
C GLY A 376 0.73 14.82 15.03
N GLY A 377 0.67 15.79 14.11
CA GLY A 377 -0.60 16.37 13.66
C GLY A 377 -0.72 16.64 12.16
N TRP A 378 0.36 16.64 11.38
CA TRP A 378 0.21 16.79 9.93
C TRP A 378 -0.66 15.67 9.35
N SER A 379 -1.59 16.01 8.47
CA SER A 379 -2.39 15.01 7.75
C SER A 379 -1.90 14.89 6.31
N PHE A 380 -2.08 13.73 5.69
CA PHE A 380 -2.01 13.69 4.23
C PHE A 380 -3.28 14.29 3.62
N GLY A 381 -3.12 15.05 2.55
CA GLY A 381 -4.23 15.66 1.82
C GLY A 381 -4.56 14.97 0.49
N LYS A 382 -3.99 13.80 0.22
CA LYS A 382 -4.29 13.03 -1.00
C LYS A 382 -5.66 12.37 -0.96
N VAL A 383 -6.24 12.19 0.22
CA VAL A 383 -7.58 11.63 0.37
C VAL A 383 -8.40 12.38 1.42
N ARG A 384 -9.65 12.74 1.10
CA ARG A 384 -10.40 13.72 1.90
C ARG A 384 -11.91 13.47 1.86
N PHE A 385 -12.58 13.65 3.00
CA PHE A 385 -14.05 13.60 3.03
C PHE A 385 -14.66 14.76 2.23
N GLU A 386 -14.05 15.96 2.24
CA GLU A 386 -14.58 17.10 1.47
C GLU A 386 -14.47 16.96 -0.06
N TRP A 387 -13.77 15.93 -0.54
CA TRP A 387 -13.68 15.61 -1.97
C TRP A 387 -14.58 14.44 -2.38
N MET A 388 -15.35 13.87 -1.45
CA MET A 388 -16.32 12.83 -1.76
C MET A 388 -17.62 13.42 -2.30
N ASN A 389 -18.30 12.66 -3.15
CA ASN A 389 -19.63 13.00 -3.68
C ASN A 389 -20.78 12.65 -2.71
N ARG A 390 -20.45 12.08 -1.56
CA ARG A 390 -21.40 11.66 -0.52
C ARG A 390 -20.84 11.91 0.86
N VAL A 391 -21.73 12.11 1.83
CA VAL A 391 -21.37 12.15 3.25
C VAL A 391 -21.32 10.72 3.77
N VAL A 392 -20.18 10.32 4.34
CA VAL A 392 -20.02 9.01 4.97
C VAL A 392 -20.82 8.96 6.28
N ASP A 393 -21.68 7.95 6.42
CA ASP A 393 -22.58 7.76 7.57
C ASP A 393 -22.22 6.55 8.46
N SER A 394 -21.26 5.73 8.04
CA SER A 394 -20.72 4.62 8.83
C SER A 394 -19.83 5.12 9.98
N SER A 395 -19.82 4.37 11.09
CA SER A 395 -19.08 4.72 12.29
C SER A 395 -17.59 4.31 12.26
N ASN A 396 -17.18 3.50 11.28
CA ASN A 396 -15.86 2.86 11.29
C ASN A 396 -15.29 2.53 9.91
N ASP A 397 -16.00 2.91 8.85
CA ASP A 397 -15.67 2.61 7.46
C ASP A 397 -16.01 3.80 6.58
N ASP A 398 -15.13 4.14 5.64
CA ASP A 398 -15.31 5.27 4.72
C ASP A 398 -15.77 4.86 3.32
N GLY A 399 -15.55 3.62 2.89
CA GLY A 399 -15.97 3.17 1.55
C GLY A 399 -14.99 3.50 0.45
N MET A 400 -13.94 4.27 0.73
CA MET A 400 -13.04 4.73 -0.31
C MET A 400 -12.02 3.64 -0.67
N ASN A 401 -11.85 3.42 -1.97
CA ASN A 401 -10.89 2.46 -2.49
C ASN A 401 -9.44 2.84 -2.15
N TRP A 402 -8.56 1.83 -2.12
CA TRP A 402 -7.12 2.05 -1.97
C TRP A 402 -6.42 1.97 -3.33
N GLN A 403 -5.87 3.10 -3.80
CA GLN A 403 -5.12 3.18 -5.06
C GLN A 403 -3.77 2.45 -4.93
N VAL A 404 -3.64 1.28 -5.56
CA VAL A 404 -2.45 0.42 -5.48
C VAL A 404 -1.39 0.82 -6.50
N MET A 405 -1.84 1.30 -7.66
CA MET A 405 -0.98 1.65 -8.78
C MET A 405 -1.61 2.76 -9.61
N ARG A 406 -0.76 3.65 -10.09
CA ARG A 406 -1.14 4.74 -10.96
C ARG A 406 -0.05 5.05 -11.98
N MET A 407 -0.40 5.82 -13.00
CA MET A 407 0.44 6.01 -14.16
C MET A 407 1.80 6.66 -13.82
N ALA A 408 1.87 7.53 -12.81
CA ALA A 408 3.14 8.10 -12.37
C ALA A 408 4.16 7.04 -11.92
N ASP A 409 3.71 5.92 -11.33
CA ASP A 409 4.60 4.83 -10.93
C ASP A 409 5.21 4.15 -12.16
N ILE A 410 4.42 3.93 -13.20
CA ILE A 410 4.91 3.36 -14.47
C ILE A 410 5.96 4.28 -15.12
N TYR A 411 5.75 5.60 -15.13
CA TYR A 411 6.73 6.56 -15.65
C TYR A 411 8.04 6.55 -14.84
N LEU A 412 7.95 6.52 -13.51
CA LEU A 412 9.14 6.53 -12.66
C LEU A 412 9.87 5.18 -12.67
N MET A 413 9.16 4.06 -12.75
CA MET A 413 9.76 2.73 -12.96
C MET A 413 10.44 2.63 -14.33
N ALA A 414 9.86 3.19 -15.40
CA ALA A 414 10.52 3.26 -16.71
C ALA A 414 11.82 4.07 -16.65
N ALA A 415 11.76 5.27 -16.04
CA ALA A 415 12.93 6.14 -15.90
C ALA A 415 14.05 5.44 -15.11
N GLU A 416 13.70 4.76 -14.02
CA GLU A 416 14.64 4.00 -13.20
C GLU A 416 15.28 2.85 -13.97
N ALA A 417 14.46 1.97 -14.58
CA ALA A 417 14.96 0.81 -15.30
C ALA A 417 15.84 1.19 -16.50
N ILE A 418 15.49 2.24 -17.24
CA ILE A 418 16.32 2.72 -18.35
C ILE A 418 17.62 3.32 -17.84
N ASN A 419 17.57 4.10 -16.75
CA ASN A 419 18.79 4.66 -16.17
C ASN A 419 19.76 3.56 -15.74
N GLU A 420 19.24 2.47 -15.17
CA GLU A 420 20.08 1.33 -14.76
C GLU A 420 20.70 0.59 -15.95
N LEU A 421 19.92 0.33 -17.00
CA LEU A 421 20.37 -0.44 -18.16
C LEU A 421 21.27 0.36 -19.12
N GLU A 422 20.99 1.66 -19.30
CA GLU A 422 21.53 2.46 -20.40
C GLU A 422 22.09 3.82 -19.95
N GLY A 423 21.88 4.20 -18.70
CA GLY A 423 22.14 5.56 -18.21
C GLY A 423 21.10 6.59 -18.68
N PRO A 424 21.20 7.83 -18.18
CA PRO A 424 20.14 8.83 -18.34
C PRO A 424 20.08 9.46 -19.74
N LYS A 425 21.11 9.25 -20.54
CA LYS A 425 21.23 9.68 -21.95
C LYS A 425 21.29 8.49 -22.90
N GLY A 426 20.90 7.30 -22.42
CA GLY A 426 20.82 6.08 -23.21
C GLY A 426 19.84 6.17 -24.38
N SER A 427 19.81 5.14 -25.20
CA SER A 427 18.98 5.07 -26.42
C SER A 427 17.48 5.28 -26.16
N SER A 428 17.00 4.80 -25.01
CA SER A 428 15.59 4.94 -24.60
C SER A 428 15.28 6.28 -23.92
N ASP A 429 16.30 7.11 -23.66
CA ASP A 429 16.25 8.38 -22.93
C ASP A 429 15.39 8.35 -21.65
N ALA A 430 15.97 7.87 -20.54
CA ALA A 430 15.30 7.85 -19.23
C ALA A 430 14.71 9.21 -18.85
N GLY A 431 15.38 10.30 -19.27
CA GLY A 431 14.96 11.66 -19.00
C GLY A 431 13.57 12.00 -19.54
N LYS A 432 13.12 11.35 -20.62
CA LYS A 432 11.77 11.53 -21.16
C LYS A 432 10.69 11.17 -20.14
N TYR A 433 10.88 10.08 -19.41
CA TYR A 433 9.88 9.55 -18.49
C TYR A 433 9.88 10.31 -17.15
N LEU A 434 11.06 10.68 -16.66
CA LEU A 434 11.18 11.59 -15.52
C LEU A 434 10.56 12.96 -15.83
N LYS A 435 10.79 13.50 -17.04
CA LYS A 435 10.26 14.81 -17.44
C LYS A 435 8.73 14.87 -17.38
N ALA A 436 8.03 13.78 -17.70
CA ALA A 436 6.57 13.75 -17.61
C ALA A 436 6.06 14.02 -16.18
N ILE A 437 6.81 13.59 -15.16
CA ILE A 437 6.50 13.87 -13.75
C ILE A 437 6.94 15.28 -13.37
N LEU A 438 8.11 15.72 -13.81
CA LEU A 438 8.58 17.07 -13.51
C LEU A 438 7.66 18.16 -14.12
N ASP A 439 7.17 17.95 -15.34
CA ASP A 439 6.33 18.91 -16.07
C ASP A 439 4.95 19.13 -15.42
N ARG A 440 4.40 18.11 -14.74
CA ARG A 440 3.13 18.24 -14.02
C ARG A 440 3.31 18.76 -12.58
N SER A 441 4.53 18.76 -12.07
CA SER A 441 4.84 19.08 -10.67
C SER A 441 5.42 20.48 -10.48
N TYR A 442 6.19 20.98 -11.45
CA TYR A 442 6.95 22.22 -11.33
C TYR A 442 6.71 23.18 -12.52
N PRO A 443 6.98 24.48 -12.35
CA PRO A 443 7.14 25.40 -13.47
C PRO A 443 8.19 24.89 -14.48
N ALA A 444 7.95 25.14 -15.77
CA ALA A 444 8.73 24.55 -16.87
C ALA A 444 10.25 24.80 -16.77
N GLU A 445 10.66 25.99 -16.33
CA GLU A 445 12.08 26.33 -16.14
C GLU A 445 12.73 25.49 -15.04
N LYS A 446 12.02 25.31 -13.92
CA LYS A 446 12.47 24.51 -12.78
C LYS A 446 12.50 23.01 -13.12
N ALA A 447 11.47 22.50 -13.77
CA ALA A 447 11.45 21.13 -14.31
C ALA A 447 12.65 20.87 -15.22
N SER A 448 12.96 21.81 -16.13
CA SER A 448 14.10 21.71 -17.04
C SER A 448 15.45 21.76 -16.31
N ALA A 449 15.58 22.58 -15.28
CA ALA A 449 16.78 22.67 -14.46
C ALA A 449 17.02 21.38 -13.66
N ILE A 450 15.98 20.82 -13.05
CA ILE A 450 16.05 19.54 -12.33
C ILE A 450 16.47 18.42 -13.29
N LEU A 451 15.82 18.33 -14.46
CA LEU A 451 16.15 17.32 -15.47
C LEU A 451 17.61 17.45 -15.96
N THR A 452 18.09 18.67 -16.17
CA THR A 452 19.46 18.92 -16.61
C THR A 452 20.47 18.41 -15.58
N LYS A 453 20.23 18.68 -14.29
CA LYS A 453 21.05 18.17 -13.19
C LYS A 453 20.97 16.65 -13.10
N ALA A 454 19.77 16.07 -13.21
CA ALA A 454 19.56 14.62 -13.19
C ALA A 454 20.38 13.92 -14.29
N LYS A 455 20.38 14.45 -15.52
CA LYS A 455 21.11 13.85 -16.66
C LYS A 455 22.64 14.01 -16.60
N ALA A 456 23.22 14.51 -15.50
CA ALA A 456 24.66 14.62 -15.34
C ALA A 456 25.38 13.27 -15.26
N SER A 457 24.79 12.29 -14.59
CA SER A 457 25.32 10.91 -14.46
C SER A 457 24.22 9.93 -14.07
N GLN A 458 24.48 8.63 -14.20
CA GLN A 458 23.54 7.58 -13.76
C GLN A 458 23.19 7.72 -12.27
N ASN A 459 24.18 8.01 -11.42
CA ASN A 459 23.96 8.23 -9.99
C ASN A 459 23.18 9.52 -9.70
N ALA A 460 23.48 10.62 -10.41
CA ALA A 460 22.71 11.86 -10.25
C ALA A 460 21.24 11.66 -10.65
N PHE A 461 21.00 10.92 -11.72
CA PHE A 461 19.64 10.59 -12.16
C PHE A 461 18.92 9.71 -11.16
N PHE A 462 19.60 8.67 -10.65
CA PHE A 462 19.07 7.79 -9.62
C PHE A 462 18.67 8.57 -8.36
N ASN A 463 19.51 9.48 -7.86
CA ASN A 463 19.17 10.30 -6.70
C ASN A 463 17.92 11.17 -6.94
N VAL A 464 17.76 11.73 -8.14
CA VAL A 464 16.53 12.46 -8.50
C VAL A 464 15.32 11.52 -8.56
N ILE A 465 15.47 10.28 -9.01
CA ILE A 465 14.39 9.28 -8.94
C ILE A 465 14.02 8.97 -7.49
N VAL A 466 15.00 8.83 -6.60
CA VAL A 466 14.76 8.62 -5.17
C VAL A 466 13.94 9.78 -4.59
N ASP A 467 14.28 11.03 -4.90
CA ASP A 467 13.57 12.20 -4.40
C ASP A 467 12.18 12.35 -5.04
N GLU A 468 12.07 12.20 -6.36
CA GLU A 468 10.78 12.32 -7.05
C GLU A 468 9.80 11.21 -6.66
N ARG A 469 10.28 9.99 -6.36
CA ARG A 469 9.42 8.94 -5.80
C ARG A 469 8.95 9.27 -4.37
N LYS A 470 9.76 9.97 -3.57
CA LYS A 470 9.33 10.48 -2.24
C LYS A 470 8.21 11.49 -2.40
N PHE A 471 8.41 12.49 -3.25
CA PHE A 471 7.48 13.60 -3.47
C PHE A 471 6.18 13.15 -4.17
N GLU A 472 6.31 12.24 -5.11
CA GLU A 472 5.16 11.74 -5.86
C GLU A 472 4.30 10.84 -4.96
N PHE A 473 4.88 9.98 -4.12
CA PHE A 473 4.15 8.88 -3.46
C PHE A 473 4.05 8.94 -1.93
N ALA A 474 4.48 10.02 -1.27
CA ALA A 474 4.27 10.16 0.16
C ALA A 474 2.76 10.03 0.53
N GLY A 475 2.43 9.15 1.48
CA GLY A 475 1.05 8.85 1.86
C GLY A 475 0.38 7.74 1.03
N GLU A 476 1.13 7.06 0.17
CA GLU A 476 0.68 5.92 -0.64
C GLU A 476 1.35 4.60 -0.20
N ALA A 477 2.12 4.61 0.91
CA ALA A 477 2.70 3.44 1.58
C ALA A 477 3.65 2.57 0.72
N ILE A 478 4.31 3.16 -0.28
CA ILE A 478 5.31 2.47 -1.11
C ILE A 478 6.76 2.79 -0.73
N ARG A 479 6.98 3.89 -0.01
CA ARG A 479 8.32 4.46 0.21
C ARG A 479 9.26 3.50 0.93
N LYS A 480 8.79 2.81 1.97
CA LYS A 480 9.59 1.83 2.72
C LYS A 480 10.18 0.75 1.78
N VAL A 481 9.37 0.23 0.86
CA VAL A 481 9.77 -0.86 -0.04
C VAL A 481 10.76 -0.37 -1.09
N ASP A 482 10.57 0.86 -1.60
CA ASP A 482 11.53 1.51 -2.48
C ASP A 482 12.90 1.68 -1.79
N LEU A 483 12.91 2.17 -0.55
CA LEU A 483 14.16 2.31 0.22
C LEU A 483 14.83 0.96 0.52
N ILE A 484 14.05 -0.10 0.78
CA ILE A 484 14.58 -1.46 0.98
C ILE A 484 15.30 -1.93 -0.28
N ARG A 485 14.63 -1.89 -1.45
CA ARG A 485 15.20 -2.43 -2.70
C ARG A 485 16.39 -1.64 -3.22
N TRP A 486 16.58 -0.40 -2.76
CA TRP A 486 17.77 0.41 -3.04
C TRP A 486 18.86 0.31 -1.99
N ASN A 487 18.63 -0.41 -0.88
CA ASN A 487 19.52 -0.42 0.28
C ASN A 487 19.77 0.98 0.88
N LEU A 488 18.69 1.78 0.97
CA LEU A 488 18.70 3.16 1.48
C LEU A 488 17.84 3.34 2.73
N LEU A 489 17.24 2.28 3.27
CA LEU A 489 16.28 2.40 4.36
C LEU A 489 16.92 3.00 5.62
N GLY A 490 17.92 2.35 6.22
CA GLY A 490 18.56 2.86 7.43
C GLY A 490 19.18 4.25 7.23
N SER A 491 19.83 4.49 6.09
CA SER A 491 20.46 5.79 5.82
C SER A 491 19.45 6.93 5.71
N LYS A 492 18.33 6.74 5.00
CA LYS A 492 17.28 7.76 4.87
C LYS A 492 16.47 7.96 6.15
N MET A 493 16.29 6.91 6.94
CA MET A 493 15.66 7.03 8.26
C MET A 493 16.53 7.81 9.25
N ASN A 494 17.85 7.62 9.21
CA ASN A 494 18.79 8.42 10.01
C ASN A 494 18.79 9.89 9.58
N GLU A 495 18.86 10.14 8.26
CA GLU A 495 18.76 11.49 7.69
C GLU A 495 17.46 12.19 8.14
N ALA A 496 16.33 11.46 8.15
CA ALA A 496 15.05 11.97 8.61
C ALA A 496 15.05 12.34 10.10
N LYS A 497 15.58 11.49 10.99
CA LYS A 497 15.72 11.82 12.43
C LYS A 497 16.62 13.05 12.64
N GLU A 498 17.72 13.16 11.91
CA GLU A 498 18.61 14.33 11.98
C GLU A 498 17.91 15.61 11.50
N LYS A 499 17.21 15.56 10.36
CA LYS A 499 16.41 16.68 9.85
C LYS A 499 15.32 17.09 10.83
N MET A 500 14.59 16.13 11.41
CA MET A 500 13.57 16.41 12.42
C MET A 500 14.21 17.05 13.66
N THR A 501 15.38 16.60 14.09
CA THR A 501 16.11 17.19 15.22
C THR A 501 16.52 18.64 14.92
N ARG A 502 17.04 18.92 13.71
CA ARG A 502 17.37 20.29 13.28
C ARG A 502 16.13 21.17 13.18
N LEU A 503 14.99 20.66 12.67
CA LEU A 503 13.72 21.39 12.64
C LEU A 503 13.23 21.72 14.06
N TYR A 504 13.29 20.74 14.96
CA TYR A 504 12.92 20.91 16.37
C TYR A 504 13.78 21.99 17.05
N ASN A 505 15.10 22.00 16.81
CA ASN A 505 16.00 23.01 17.35
C ASN A 505 15.96 24.35 16.60
N ARG A 506 15.34 24.40 15.41
CA ARG A 506 15.44 25.48 14.42
C ARG A 506 16.90 25.80 14.09
N GLU A 507 17.62 24.79 13.61
CA GLU A 507 19.03 24.85 13.25
C GLU A 507 19.25 24.56 11.77
N GLY A 508 20.41 24.96 11.25
CA GLY A 508 20.81 24.68 9.87
C GLY A 508 19.83 25.27 8.86
N GLU A 509 19.29 24.40 8.00
CA GLU A 509 18.32 24.77 6.97
C GLU A 509 16.99 25.30 7.54
N TYR A 510 16.68 25.06 8.83
CA TYR A 510 15.43 25.47 9.48
C TYR A 510 15.57 26.71 10.37
N ALA A 511 16.74 27.35 10.39
CA ALA A 511 17.04 28.44 11.32
C ALA A 511 16.21 29.72 11.08
N ASP A 512 15.74 29.93 9.85
CA ASP A 512 14.96 31.10 9.45
C ASP A 512 13.45 30.93 9.68
N LEU A 513 12.96 29.71 9.88
CA LEU A 513 11.52 29.45 10.07
C LEU A 513 11.01 30.10 11.35
N PRO A 514 9.82 30.72 11.36
CA PRO A 514 9.26 31.34 12.56
C PRO A 514 8.75 30.29 13.56
N LEU A 515 8.58 30.69 14.83
CA LEU A 515 8.02 29.78 15.84
C LEU A 515 6.50 29.64 15.70
N LYS A 516 5.83 30.67 15.19
CA LYS A 516 4.39 30.73 15.09
C LYS A 516 3.91 30.70 13.65
N ILE A 517 2.71 30.18 13.50
CA ILE A 517 1.87 30.42 12.33
C ILE A 517 0.83 31.49 12.67
N TYR A 518 0.47 32.26 11.66
CA TYR A 518 -0.55 33.30 11.70
C TYR A 518 -1.64 32.92 10.71
N TYR A 519 -2.89 32.99 11.14
CA TYR A 519 -4.01 32.47 10.35
C TYR A 519 -5.30 33.24 10.63
N ASN A 520 -6.16 33.29 9.62
CA ASN A 520 -7.50 33.85 9.76
C ASN A 520 -8.43 32.83 10.42
N GLU A 521 -9.55 33.30 10.96
CA GLU A 521 -10.57 32.39 11.49
C GLU A 521 -10.95 31.34 10.45
N GLY A 522 -11.14 30.10 10.92
CA GLY A 522 -11.49 28.98 10.09
C GLY A 522 -12.80 29.24 9.35
N LEU A 523 -12.84 28.73 8.12
CA LEU A 523 -13.99 28.68 7.21
C LEU A 523 -15.38 28.75 7.86
N ASP A 524 -16.24 29.65 7.39
CA ASP A 524 -17.68 29.34 7.35
C ASP A 524 -17.88 28.32 6.21
N GLY A 525 -18.80 27.35 6.36
CA GLY A 525 -18.98 26.18 5.49
C GLY A 525 -19.33 26.46 4.03
N THR A 526 -19.24 27.71 3.59
CA THR A 526 -19.59 28.23 2.27
C THR A 526 -18.38 28.75 1.45
N ASP A 527 -17.20 29.02 2.04
CA ASP A 527 -16.03 29.53 1.29
C ASP A 527 -14.68 29.01 1.81
N ALA A 528 -14.26 27.85 1.28
CA ALA A 528 -12.98 27.20 1.56
C ALA A 528 -11.72 28.00 1.16
N THR A 529 -11.86 29.09 0.40
CA THR A 529 -10.75 29.85 -0.20
C THR A 529 -10.25 30.99 0.71
N SER A 530 -10.99 31.33 1.75
CA SER A 530 -10.69 32.42 2.70
C SER A 530 -9.67 32.05 3.78
N TYR A 531 -9.50 30.76 4.09
CA TYR A 531 -8.54 30.29 5.08
C TYR A 531 -7.12 30.44 4.56
N LYS A 532 -6.37 31.35 5.19
CA LYS A 532 -4.97 31.63 4.87
C LYS A 532 -4.11 31.38 6.10
N MET A 533 -2.94 30.81 5.87
CA MET A 533 -1.92 30.58 6.88
C MET A 533 -0.61 31.18 6.39
N TYR A 534 0.12 31.79 7.30
CA TYR A 534 1.45 32.37 7.12
C TYR A 534 2.38 31.84 8.21
N GLY A 535 3.68 31.73 7.93
CA GLY A 535 4.67 31.25 8.90
C GLY A 535 5.07 29.78 8.71
N LEU A 536 4.91 29.24 7.49
CA LEU A 536 5.32 27.88 7.14
C LEU A 536 6.45 27.85 6.12
N ASN A 537 6.77 28.94 5.45
CA ASN A 537 7.78 28.94 4.39
C ASN A 537 9.09 29.57 4.88
N HIS A 538 10.20 29.16 4.26
CA HIS A 538 11.48 29.87 4.41
C HIS A 538 11.33 31.34 4.05
N GLY A 539 11.96 32.21 4.83
CA GLY A 539 11.81 33.67 4.75
C GLY A 539 10.56 34.24 5.43
N ASP A 540 9.61 33.43 5.89
CA ASP A 540 8.54 33.94 6.76
C ASP A 540 9.10 34.33 8.13
N THR A 541 8.62 35.41 8.75
CA THR A 541 9.08 35.82 10.09
C THR A 541 7.92 36.17 11.03
N ASP A 542 8.15 36.03 12.33
CA ASP A 542 7.17 36.39 13.35
C ASP A 542 6.83 37.88 13.32
N GLU A 543 7.81 38.74 13.01
CA GLU A 543 7.62 40.19 12.88
C GLU A 543 6.69 40.53 11.72
N ILE A 544 6.90 39.92 10.54
CA ILE A 544 6.03 40.14 9.39
C ILE A 544 4.63 39.60 9.70
N GLY A 545 4.52 38.38 10.22
CA GLY A 545 3.23 37.74 10.54
C GLY A 545 2.33 38.58 11.44
N GLN A 546 2.90 39.26 12.45
CA GLN A 546 2.18 40.17 13.35
C GLN A 546 1.61 41.41 12.65
N THR A 547 2.24 41.86 11.56
CA THR A 547 1.81 43.05 10.80
C THR A 547 0.79 42.75 9.71
N LEU A 548 0.64 41.49 9.30
CA LEU A 548 -0.22 41.07 8.20
C LEU A 548 -1.73 41.05 8.54
N GLY A 549 -2.10 41.38 9.78
CA GLY A 549 -3.50 41.54 10.18
C GLY A 549 -4.29 40.23 10.34
N TYR A 550 -3.60 39.10 10.49
CA TYR A 550 -4.25 37.82 10.80
C TYR A 550 -4.97 37.87 12.16
N SER A 551 -6.15 37.26 12.24
CA SER A 551 -6.98 37.30 13.46
C SER A 551 -6.47 36.38 14.58
N LYS A 552 -5.68 35.35 14.26
CA LYS A 552 -5.17 34.37 15.22
C LYS A 552 -3.71 34.03 14.94
N SER A 553 -3.01 33.58 15.97
CA SER A 553 -1.68 32.98 15.87
C SER A 553 -1.59 31.74 16.76
N LYS A 554 -0.66 30.84 16.45
CA LYS A 554 -0.42 29.61 17.22
C LYS A 554 1.06 29.24 17.14
N GLU A 555 1.63 28.78 18.24
CA GLU A 555 2.93 28.11 18.21
C GLU A 555 2.86 26.87 17.31
N TRP A 556 3.80 26.79 16.37
CA TRP A 556 3.86 25.74 15.37
C TRP A 556 5.04 24.83 15.62
N ILE A 557 6.26 25.39 15.53
CA ILE A 557 7.47 24.71 15.94
C ILE A 557 7.58 24.86 17.46
N VAL A 558 7.57 23.72 18.16
CA VAL A 558 7.49 23.62 19.62
C VAL A 558 8.63 24.41 20.27
N PRO A 559 8.35 25.46 21.06
CA PRO A 559 9.38 26.20 21.76
C PRO A 559 10.13 25.32 22.77
N LYS A 560 11.41 25.64 22.99
CA LYS A 560 12.21 25.06 24.08
C LYS A 560 11.48 25.32 25.41
N GLU A 561 11.37 24.30 26.26
CA GLU A 561 10.69 24.33 27.57
C GLU A 561 9.15 24.38 27.56
N SER A 562 8.51 24.21 26.40
CA SER A 562 7.04 24.07 26.34
C SER A 562 6.57 22.71 26.87
N ALA A 563 5.30 22.62 27.29
CA ALA A 563 4.71 21.36 27.78
C ALA A 563 4.67 20.24 26.71
N ASP A 564 4.70 20.59 25.43
CA ASP A 564 4.69 19.65 24.29
C ASP A 564 6.11 19.18 23.90
N GLN A 565 7.16 19.69 24.54
CA GLN A 565 8.57 19.36 24.27
C GLN A 565 8.85 17.85 24.31
N ALA A 566 8.38 17.18 25.37
CA ALA A 566 8.59 15.76 25.56
C ALA A 566 7.91 14.93 24.47
N ALA A 567 6.74 15.36 23.99
CA ALA A 567 6.03 14.68 22.92
C ALA A 567 6.73 14.83 21.57
N ALA A 568 7.30 16.01 21.28
CA ALA A 568 8.06 16.26 20.06
C ALA A 568 9.36 15.44 19.99
N LEU A 569 10.16 15.44 21.07
CA LEU A 569 11.37 14.60 21.16
C LEU A 569 11.03 13.12 21.07
N LEU A 570 9.98 12.70 21.76
CA LEU A 570 9.51 11.33 21.68
C LEU A 570 9.14 11.00 20.22
N LEU A 571 8.35 11.83 19.52
CA LEU A 571 8.01 11.63 18.10
C LEU A 571 9.24 11.38 17.21
N ILE A 572 10.32 12.16 17.41
CA ILE A 572 11.59 11.99 16.68
C ILE A 572 12.19 10.63 16.98
N ASP A 573 12.32 10.29 18.25
CA ASP A 573 12.86 9.00 18.69
C ASP A 573 12.02 7.85 18.13
N GLN A 574 10.69 8.00 18.15
CA GLN A 574 9.74 6.98 17.72
C GLN A 574 9.60 6.82 16.20
N LEU A 575 10.37 7.55 15.39
CA LEU A 575 10.39 7.27 13.95
C LEU A 575 10.80 5.81 13.70
N TYR A 576 11.76 5.30 14.49
CA TYR A 576 12.09 3.87 14.57
C TYR A 576 12.77 3.54 15.91
N ASP A 577 12.53 2.35 16.45
CA ASP A 577 13.11 1.88 17.71
C ASP A 577 14.32 0.98 17.50
N ASN A 578 14.15 -0.01 16.62
CA ASN A 578 15.22 -0.88 16.20
C ASN A 578 15.77 -0.42 14.86
N ASN A 579 16.99 -0.83 14.54
CA ASN A 579 17.62 -0.51 13.28
C ASN A 579 16.73 -0.95 12.10
N PRO A 580 16.27 0.00 11.25
CA PRO A 580 15.40 -0.32 10.12
C PRO A 580 16.01 -1.35 9.15
N ASP A 581 17.34 -1.39 9.03
CA ASP A 581 18.05 -2.33 8.16
C ASP A 581 18.01 -3.77 8.67
N THR A 582 17.87 -3.98 9.98
CA THR A 582 17.79 -5.32 10.59
C THR A 582 16.36 -5.74 10.94
N LYS A 583 15.36 -4.90 10.66
CA LYS A 583 13.94 -5.15 10.94
C LYS A 583 13.06 -4.73 9.76
N GLN A 584 13.47 -5.08 8.54
CA GLN A 584 12.75 -4.66 7.33
C GLN A 584 11.34 -5.25 7.27
N PHE A 585 11.18 -6.49 7.76
CA PHE A 585 9.94 -7.26 7.74
C PHE A 585 9.21 -7.24 9.08
N TRP A 586 7.98 -7.74 9.12
CA TRP A 586 7.31 -8.17 10.33
C TRP A 586 7.67 -9.62 10.65
N PRO A 587 7.62 -10.04 11.92
CA PRO A 587 7.76 -11.44 12.25
C PRO A 587 6.55 -12.25 11.77
N ILE A 588 6.77 -13.54 11.55
CA ILE A 588 5.70 -14.53 11.58
C ILE A 588 5.12 -14.55 13.00
N TRP A 589 3.81 -14.39 13.11
CA TRP A 589 3.14 -14.31 14.41
C TRP A 589 3.13 -15.65 15.13
N LYS A 590 3.23 -15.60 16.46
CA LYS A 590 3.40 -16.77 17.33
C LYS A 590 2.35 -17.85 17.08
N VAL A 591 1.09 -17.47 16.86
CA VAL A 591 -0.02 -18.38 16.56
C VAL A 591 0.26 -19.31 15.36
N PHE A 592 0.97 -18.83 14.33
CA PHE A 592 1.29 -19.65 13.17
C PHE A 592 2.57 -20.46 13.36
N ILE A 593 3.52 -19.97 14.15
CA ILE A 593 4.71 -20.75 14.53
C ILE A 593 4.27 -21.95 15.36
N ASP A 594 3.52 -21.69 16.43
CA ASP A 594 3.01 -22.72 17.34
C ASP A 594 2.09 -23.71 16.58
N GLY A 595 1.34 -23.22 15.60
CA GLY A 595 0.45 -24.02 14.75
C GLY A 595 1.12 -24.79 13.60
N SER A 596 2.42 -24.59 13.35
CA SER A 596 3.13 -25.17 12.18
C SER A 596 3.78 -26.52 12.43
N ASN A 597 3.54 -27.15 13.60
CA ASN A 597 4.21 -28.39 14.00
C ASN A 597 5.76 -28.33 13.95
N GLY A 598 6.33 -27.16 14.23
CA GLY A 598 7.78 -26.91 14.25
C GLY A 598 8.41 -26.66 12.87
N VAL A 599 7.60 -26.48 11.83
CA VAL A 599 8.06 -26.25 10.45
C VAL A 599 8.40 -24.78 10.18
N LEU A 600 7.65 -23.84 10.78
CA LEU A 600 7.90 -22.40 10.64
C LEU A 600 8.78 -21.88 11.77
N THR A 601 9.71 -21.01 11.40
CA THR A 601 10.56 -20.25 12.32
C THR A 601 10.68 -18.80 11.85
N ASN A 602 10.94 -17.89 12.79
CA ASN A 602 11.34 -16.52 12.44
C ASN A 602 12.84 -16.44 12.12
N ASP A 603 13.19 -15.45 11.30
CA ASP A 603 14.56 -14.99 11.13
C ASP A 603 14.73 -13.63 11.84
N TYR A 604 15.86 -12.96 11.61
CA TYR A 604 16.08 -11.55 11.96
C TYR A 604 16.01 -11.23 13.46
N ASP A 605 16.28 -12.20 14.34
CA ASP A 605 16.27 -12.05 15.81
C ASP A 605 14.91 -11.57 16.37
N TYR A 606 13.81 -12.23 15.98
CA TYR A 606 12.46 -12.00 16.51
C TYR A 606 12.02 -12.97 17.61
#